data_AF-A0A731IQT6-F1
#
_entry.id   AF-A0A731IQT6-F1
#
_cell.length_a   1.000
_cell.length_b   1.000
_cell.length_c   1.000
_cell.angle_alpha   90.00
_cell.angle_beta   90.00
_cell.angle_gamma   90.00
#
_symmetry.space_group_name_H-M   'P 1'
#
loop_
_entity.id
_entity.type
_entity.pdbx_description
1 polymer ?
#
loop_
_entity_poly.entity_id
_entity_poly.type
_entity_poly.pdbx_seq_one_letter_code
_entity_poly.pdbx_strand_id
1 'polypeptide(L)'
;VALTPDNRIDKLSENDLNLIRDTAIQNGGRKVQVQIRDSLYEVTNRPVEGDSNIFKVKAYRDISQANDFALTGNSVRLERQLNNEQHISHRNLSNVSTTSTSNSRQVLVAQNSPRTPAILDASNKQQLVDKIDLCSFSPNVDELSCSEADLTCPVMLVVPEKGVFVKTSPESDICQLFDEIACIQLIIDGAVHPISRVPLSADMIINKNECYFDTTKGNFIIP
;
A
#
# COMPACT_ATOMS: atom_id res chain seq x y z
N VAL A 1 17.24 -3.25 -13.03
CA VAL A 1 16.22 -2.28 -12.55
C VAL A 1 16.88 -0.97 -12.14
N ALA A 2 16.47 0.14 -12.75
CA ALA A 2 16.89 1.47 -12.32
C ALA A 2 16.17 1.85 -11.01
N LEU A 3 16.88 2.57 -10.13
CA LEU A 3 16.27 3.27 -9.01
C LEU A 3 16.35 4.76 -9.32
N THR A 4 15.33 5.51 -8.90
CA THR A 4 15.41 6.97 -8.86
C THR A 4 16.49 7.40 -7.85
N PRO A 5 16.97 8.65 -7.92
CA PRO A 5 17.93 9.19 -6.94
C PRO A 5 17.49 9.01 -5.48
N ASP A 6 16.19 8.97 -5.22
CA ASP A 6 15.60 8.81 -3.88
C ASP A 6 15.38 7.34 -3.46
N ASN A 7 16.15 6.42 -4.05
CA ASN A 7 16.12 4.99 -3.75
C ASN A 7 14.75 4.33 -4.03
N ARG A 8 14.05 4.81 -5.08
CA ARG A 8 12.74 4.26 -5.46
C ARG A 8 12.77 3.44 -6.71
N ILE A 9 11.95 2.38 -6.75
CA ILE A 9 11.78 1.57 -7.96
C ILE A 9 11.23 2.49 -9.06
N ASP A 10 11.99 2.58 -10.14
CA ASP A 10 11.58 3.24 -11.38
C ASP A 10 10.62 2.33 -12.17
N LYS A 11 10.05 2.83 -13.27
CA LYS A 11 9.18 2.03 -14.13
C LYS A 11 9.93 0.81 -14.67
N LEU A 12 9.46 -0.38 -14.32
CA LEU A 12 9.94 -1.65 -14.87
C LEU A 12 9.53 -1.76 -16.34
N SER A 13 10.29 -2.54 -17.10
CA SER A 13 9.91 -2.85 -18.48
C SER A 13 8.65 -3.72 -18.49
N GLU A 14 7.84 -3.60 -19.55
CA GLU A 14 6.62 -4.42 -19.66
C GLU A 14 6.96 -5.92 -19.71
N ASN A 15 8.13 -6.28 -20.24
CA ASN A 15 8.60 -7.67 -20.24
C ASN A 15 8.87 -8.17 -18.82
N ASP A 16 9.48 -7.34 -17.96
CA ASP A 16 9.73 -7.70 -16.55
C ASP A 16 8.41 -7.82 -15.78
N LEU A 17 7.47 -6.90 -16.02
CA LEU A 17 6.15 -6.93 -15.39
C LEU A 17 5.37 -8.18 -15.81
N ASN A 18 5.33 -8.49 -17.11
CA ASN A 18 4.67 -9.69 -17.63
C ASN A 18 5.27 -10.96 -17.05
N LEU A 19 6.59 -11.05 -16.95
CA LEU A 19 7.26 -12.19 -16.32
C LEU A 19 6.81 -12.38 -14.86
N ILE A 20 6.71 -11.31 -14.09
CA ILE A 20 6.24 -11.36 -12.70
C ILE A 20 4.76 -11.79 -12.66
N ARG A 21 3.91 -11.21 -13.51
CA ARG A 21 2.47 -11.52 -13.59
C ARG A 21 2.26 -13.01 -13.91
N ASP A 22 2.88 -13.50 -14.98
CA ASP A 22 2.78 -14.90 -15.42
C ASP A 22 3.26 -15.87 -14.34
N THR A 23 4.39 -15.56 -13.70
CA THR A 23 4.94 -16.38 -12.61
C THR A 23 3.97 -16.43 -11.43
N ALA A 24 3.38 -15.29 -11.04
CA ALA A 24 2.43 -15.23 -9.93
C ALA A 24 1.11 -15.95 -10.23
N ILE A 25 0.59 -15.84 -11.46
CA ILE A 25 -0.61 -16.55 -11.93
C ILE A 25 -0.38 -18.06 -11.93
N GLN A 26 0.72 -18.52 -12.53
CA GLN A 26 1.10 -19.94 -12.58
C GLN A 26 1.31 -20.53 -11.18
N ASN A 27 1.68 -19.69 -10.20
CA ASN A 27 1.87 -20.12 -8.82
C ASN A 27 0.54 -20.33 -8.05
N GLY A 28 -0.61 -20.12 -8.68
CA GLY A 28 -1.94 -20.48 -8.14
C GLY A 28 -2.31 -19.71 -6.87
N GLY A 29 -1.93 -18.44 -6.79
CA GLY A 29 -2.15 -17.58 -5.63
C GLY A 29 -1.17 -17.78 -4.48
N ARG A 30 -0.18 -18.68 -4.61
CA ARG A 30 0.94 -18.75 -3.67
C ARG A 30 1.90 -17.57 -3.88
N LYS A 31 2.62 -17.22 -2.82
CA LYS A 31 3.61 -16.16 -2.82
C LYS A 31 4.77 -16.48 -3.76
N VAL A 32 5.10 -15.54 -4.64
CA VAL A 32 6.31 -15.52 -5.47
C VAL A 32 7.26 -14.50 -4.89
N GLN A 33 8.54 -14.85 -4.77
CA GLN A 33 9.58 -13.92 -4.36
C GLN A 33 10.18 -13.23 -5.59
N VAL A 34 10.19 -11.90 -5.56
CA VAL A 34 10.75 -11.04 -6.60
C VAL A 34 11.86 -10.21 -5.96
N GLN A 35 13.09 -10.43 -6.41
CA GLN A 35 14.22 -9.64 -5.97
C GLN A 35 14.41 -8.45 -6.92
N ILE A 36 14.41 -7.24 -6.37
CA ILE A 36 14.72 -6.01 -7.10
C ILE A 36 15.93 -5.39 -6.43
N ARG A 37 17.09 -5.51 -7.10
CA ARG A 37 18.42 -5.19 -6.53
C ARG A 37 18.65 -5.97 -5.23
N ASP A 38 18.76 -5.26 -4.11
CA ASP A 38 19.09 -5.82 -2.80
C ASP A 38 17.85 -6.02 -1.91
N SER A 39 16.66 -5.73 -2.44
CA SER A 39 15.40 -5.85 -1.72
C SER A 39 14.55 -6.98 -2.26
N LEU A 40 13.89 -7.70 -1.36
CA LEU A 40 13.04 -8.84 -1.68
C LEU A 40 11.56 -8.48 -1.47
N TYR A 41 10.72 -8.81 -2.44
CA TYR A 41 9.28 -8.56 -2.40
C TYR A 41 8.53 -9.87 -2.58
N GLU A 42 7.40 -10.02 -1.88
CA GLU A 42 6.47 -11.12 -2.06
C GLU A 42 5.29 -10.63 -2.91
N VAL A 43 5.10 -11.26 -4.05
CA VAL A 43 3.98 -11.01 -4.95
C VAL A 43 2.99 -12.17 -4.85
N THR A 44 1.71 -11.84 -4.64
CA THR A 44 0.61 -12.81 -4.68
C THR A 44 -0.41 -12.38 -5.71
N ASN A 45 -0.95 -13.35 -6.42
CA ASN A 45 -2.07 -13.16 -7.33
C ASN A 45 -3.38 -13.58 -6.65
N ARG A 46 -4.46 -12.82 -6.89
CA ARG A 46 -5.82 -13.26 -6.60
C ARG A 46 -6.67 -13.07 -7.85
N PRO A 47 -7.28 -14.14 -8.39
CA PRO A 47 -8.25 -14.00 -9.46
C PRO A 47 -9.50 -13.30 -8.91
N VAL A 48 -10.04 -12.36 -9.66
CA VAL A 48 -11.35 -11.75 -9.41
C VAL A 48 -12.31 -12.10 -10.55
N GLU A 49 -13.62 -11.98 -10.31
CA GLU A 49 -14.63 -12.25 -11.33
C GLU A 49 -14.40 -11.38 -12.57
N GLY A 50 -14.41 -12.00 -13.76
CA GLY A 50 -14.18 -11.31 -15.04
C GLY A 50 -12.74 -11.34 -15.56
N ASP A 51 -12.02 -12.44 -15.34
CA ASP A 51 -10.67 -12.73 -15.87
C ASP A 51 -9.57 -11.72 -15.49
N SER A 52 -9.83 -10.79 -14.57
CA SER A 52 -8.82 -9.88 -14.07
C SER A 52 -8.06 -10.48 -12.90
N ASN A 53 -6.76 -10.18 -12.86
CA ASN A 53 -5.84 -10.65 -11.85
C ASN A 53 -5.42 -9.46 -11.00
N ILE A 54 -5.72 -9.49 -9.70
CA ILE A 54 -5.22 -8.48 -8.78
C ILE A 54 -3.93 -9.00 -8.16
N PHE A 55 -2.87 -8.22 -8.30
CA PHE A 55 -1.57 -8.49 -7.70
C PHE A 55 -1.44 -7.72 -6.39
N LYS A 56 -0.99 -8.40 -5.35
CA LYS A 56 -0.63 -7.80 -4.06
C LYS A 56 0.84 -7.97 -3.80
N VAL A 57 1.50 -6.90 -3.36
CA VAL A 57 2.94 -6.87 -3.12
C VAL A 57 3.23 -6.50 -1.67
N LYS A 58 4.08 -7.29 -1.03
CA LYS A 58 4.62 -6.99 0.30
C LYS A 58 6.13 -6.94 0.25
N ALA A 59 6.73 -5.97 0.93
CA ALA A 59 8.17 -6.01 1.16
C ALA A 59 8.49 -7.11 2.18
N TYR A 60 9.48 -7.94 1.88
CA TYR A 60 10.07 -8.81 2.88
C TYR A 60 10.92 -7.95 3.83
N ARG A 61 10.75 -8.12 5.14
CA ARG A 61 11.46 -7.33 6.15
C ARG A 61 12.15 -8.27 7.14
N ASP A 62 13.43 -8.01 7.38
CA ASP A 62 14.12 -8.50 8.58
C ASP A 62 13.97 -7.47 9.72
N ILE A 63 14.34 -7.83 10.95
CA ILE A 63 14.25 -7.01 12.17
C ILE A 63 14.96 -5.64 11.97
N SER A 64 16.04 -5.62 11.19
CA SER A 64 16.79 -4.40 10.87
C SER A 64 16.06 -3.43 9.91
N GLN A 65 15.01 -3.90 9.22
CA GLN A 65 14.31 -3.17 8.15
C GLN A 65 12.85 -2.85 8.48
N ALA A 66 12.41 -3.10 9.73
CA ALA A 66 11.03 -2.93 10.16
C ALA A 66 10.47 -1.52 9.87
N ASN A 67 11.33 -0.50 9.89
CA ASN A 67 10.95 0.91 9.74
C ASN A 67 11.45 1.55 8.43
N ASP A 68 11.83 0.74 7.44
CA ASP A 68 12.25 1.22 6.13
C ASP A 68 11.00 1.55 5.27
N PHE A 69 10.70 2.85 5.18
CA PHE A 69 9.62 3.39 4.36
C PHE A 69 9.96 3.44 2.87
N ALA A 70 11.25 3.32 2.51
CA ALA A 70 11.65 3.13 1.12
C ALA A 70 11.10 1.80 0.60
N LEU A 71 11.23 0.72 1.39
CA LEU A 71 10.64 -0.59 1.10
C LEU A 71 9.12 -0.53 0.97
N THR A 72 8.42 0.18 1.86
CA THR A 72 6.95 0.35 1.78
C THR A 72 6.54 1.07 0.50
N GLY A 73 7.16 2.20 0.19
CA GLY A 73 6.82 2.93 -1.03
C GLY A 73 7.19 2.13 -2.29
N ASN A 74 8.26 1.35 -2.24
CA ASN A 74 8.66 0.48 -3.35
C ASN A 74 7.68 -0.70 -3.55
N SER A 75 7.16 -1.31 -2.48
CA SER A 75 6.14 -2.36 -2.62
C SER A 75 4.84 -1.79 -3.22
N VAL A 76 4.41 -0.60 -2.78
CA VAL A 76 3.22 0.07 -3.33
C VAL A 76 3.43 0.49 -4.78
N ARG A 77 4.61 1.02 -5.14
CA ARG A 77 4.96 1.35 -6.53
C ARG A 77 4.94 0.11 -7.43
N LEU A 78 5.52 -1.00 -6.97
CA LEU A 78 5.50 -2.25 -7.72
C LEU A 78 4.09 -2.80 -7.86
N GLU A 79 3.28 -2.75 -6.80
CA GLU A 79 1.86 -3.13 -6.85
C GLU A 79 1.10 -2.30 -7.88
N ARG A 80 1.29 -0.99 -7.90
CA ARG A 80 0.69 -0.11 -8.91
C ARG A 80 1.11 -0.49 -10.32
N GLN A 81 2.40 -0.73 -10.57
CA GLN A 81 2.87 -1.12 -11.90
C GLN A 81 2.31 -2.46 -12.36
N LEU A 82 2.21 -3.46 -11.47
CA LEU A 82 1.65 -4.77 -11.80
C LEU A 82 0.15 -4.69 -12.14
N ASN A 83 -0.58 -3.79 -11.47
CA ASN A 83 -2.02 -3.61 -11.66
C ASN A 83 -2.38 -2.51 -12.69
N ASN A 84 -1.41 -1.73 -13.20
CA ASN A 84 -1.64 -0.61 -14.13
C ASN A 84 -1.78 -1.02 -15.60
N GLU A 85 -2.12 -2.27 -15.92
CA GLU A 85 -2.43 -2.63 -17.30
C GLU A 85 -3.79 -2.03 -17.72
N GLN A 86 -3.71 -1.00 -18.57
CA GLN A 86 -4.72 -0.74 -19.59
C GLN A 86 -5.10 -2.06 -20.26
N HIS A 87 -6.38 -2.43 -20.27
CA HIS A 87 -7.05 -3.31 -21.24
C HIS A 87 -6.11 -3.95 -22.28
N ILE A 88 -5.40 -5.03 -21.94
CA ILE A 88 -4.75 -5.87 -22.96
C ILE A 88 -5.81 -6.86 -23.44
N SER A 89 -6.63 -6.38 -24.37
CA SER A 89 -7.38 -7.24 -25.27
C SER A 89 -6.41 -7.99 -26.19
N HIS A 90 -6.71 -9.29 -26.37
CA HIS A 90 -6.12 -10.30 -27.26
C HIS A 90 -4.94 -11.10 -26.65
N ARG A 91 -4.97 -12.45 -26.60
CA ARG A 91 -5.36 -13.35 -27.70
C ARG A 91 -5.56 -14.80 -27.20
N ASN A 92 -6.67 -15.41 -27.64
CA ASN A 92 -6.91 -16.84 -27.90
C ASN A 92 -5.98 -17.88 -27.23
N LEU A 93 -6.54 -18.65 -26.29
CA LEU A 93 -6.28 -20.09 -26.23
C LEU A 93 -7.60 -20.83 -26.32
N SER A 94 -8.02 -21.11 -27.56
CA SER A 94 -9.04 -22.12 -27.82
C SER A 94 -8.52 -23.49 -27.42
N ASN A 95 -9.42 -24.26 -26.80
CA ASN A 95 -9.42 -25.71 -26.60
C ASN A 95 -8.54 -26.22 -25.46
N VAL A 96 -9.15 -26.46 -24.29
CA VAL A 96 -9.41 -27.82 -23.79
C VAL A 96 -10.65 -27.77 -22.87
N SER A 97 -11.64 -28.61 -23.18
CA SER A 97 -12.87 -28.80 -22.41
C SER A 97 -12.66 -29.67 -21.17
N THR A 98 -13.62 -29.58 -20.25
CA THR A 98 -13.99 -30.54 -19.18
C THR A 98 -12.98 -30.65 -18.03
N THR A 99 -13.34 -30.65 -16.74
CA THR A 99 -14.50 -31.21 -16.06
C THR A 99 -14.81 -30.48 -14.75
N SER A 100 -16.08 -30.48 -14.39
CA SER A 100 -16.68 -30.18 -13.08
C SER A 100 -15.94 -30.83 -11.90
N THR A 101 -15.81 -30.11 -10.78
CA THR A 101 -16.08 -30.68 -9.44
C THR A 101 -16.24 -29.58 -8.39
N SER A 102 -17.41 -29.55 -7.80
CA SER A 102 -17.77 -28.87 -6.55
C SER A 102 -16.88 -29.33 -5.39
N ASN A 103 -16.46 -28.42 -4.51
CA ASN A 103 -16.01 -28.80 -3.17
C ASN A 103 -16.59 -27.88 -2.09
N SER A 104 -17.47 -28.50 -1.30
CA SER A 104 -17.96 -28.03 -0.01
C SER A 104 -16.80 -27.83 0.96
N ARG A 105 -16.79 -26.69 1.63
CA ARG A 105 -15.95 -26.41 2.81
C ARG A 105 -16.28 -27.39 3.93
N GLN A 106 -15.28 -28.06 4.49
CA GLN A 106 -15.30 -28.48 5.89
C GLN A 106 -14.03 -28.02 6.60
N VAL A 107 -14.28 -27.28 7.67
CA VAL A 107 -13.34 -26.77 8.66
C VAL A 107 -12.96 -27.92 9.59
N LEU A 108 -11.68 -28.07 9.90
CA LEU A 108 -11.28 -28.81 11.11
C LEU A 108 -10.21 -28.03 11.89
N VAL A 109 -10.45 -28.06 13.19
CA VAL A 109 -9.93 -27.25 14.29
C VAL A 109 -8.54 -27.71 14.72
N ALA A 110 -7.70 -26.78 15.20
CA ALA A 110 -6.65 -27.10 16.16
C ALA A 110 -6.64 -26.04 17.28
N GLN A 111 -6.84 -26.52 18.51
CA GLN A 111 -6.94 -25.75 19.75
C GLN A 111 -5.57 -25.62 20.47
N ASN A 112 -5.47 -24.56 21.28
CA ASN A 112 -4.69 -24.37 22.51
C ASN A 112 -3.26 -23.77 22.43
N SER A 113 -3.19 -22.45 22.61
CA SER A 113 -2.20 -21.76 23.44
C SER A 113 -2.75 -20.37 23.82
N PRO A 114 -2.52 -19.82 25.04
CA PRO A 114 -3.20 -18.61 25.49
C PRO A 114 -2.61 -17.37 24.79
N ARG A 115 -3.21 -17.01 23.64
CA ARG A 115 -2.89 -15.80 22.89
C ARG A 115 -4.04 -14.81 23.06
N THR A 116 -3.84 -13.80 23.90
CA THR A 116 -4.66 -12.58 23.83
C THR A 116 -4.64 -12.09 22.38
N PRO A 117 -5.81 -11.88 21.75
CA PRO A 117 -6.05 -12.44 20.43
C PRO A 117 -5.64 -11.50 19.31
N ALA A 118 -5.03 -12.05 18.25
CA ALA A 118 -4.83 -11.39 16.96
C ALA A 118 -6.11 -10.77 16.36
N ILE A 119 -7.28 -11.10 16.91
CA ILE A 119 -8.59 -10.53 16.60
C ILE A 119 -8.69 -9.05 17.01
N LEU A 120 -8.10 -8.65 18.16
CA LEU A 120 -8.11 -7.25 18.61
C LEU A 120 -7.20 -6.38 17.71
N ASP A 121 -6.01 -6.87 17.39
CA ASP A 121 -5.08 -6.16 16.49
C ASP A 121 -5.66 -6.01 15.08
N ALA A 122 -6.31 -7.05 14.55
CA ALA A 122 -6.98 -6.98 13.25
C ALA A 122 -8.16 -6.00 13.26
N SER A 123 -8.96 -5.99 14.33
CA SER A 123 -10.07 -5.04 14.48
C SER A 123 -9.60 -3.59 14.56
N ASN A 124 -8.51 -3.33 15.31
CA ASN A 124 -7.94 -1.99 15.42
C ASN A 124 -7.35 -1.51 14.09
N LYS A 125 -6.64 -2.39 13.36
CA LYS A 125 -6.13 -2.07 12.02
C LYS A 125 -7.26 -1.76 11.04
N GLN A 126 -8.35 -2.53 11.08
CA GLN A 126 -9.50 -2.27 10.21
C GLN A 126 -10.13 -0.89 10.48
N GLN A 127 -10.32 -0.53 11.75
CA GLN A 127 -10.85 0.80 12.11
C GLN A 127 -9.97 1.95 11.60
N LEU A 128 -8.64 1.78 11.62
CA LEU A 128 -7.72 2.77 11.05
C LEU A 128 -7.85 2.87 9.53
N VAL A 129 -7.97 1.74 8.84
CA VAL A 129 -8.18 1.70 7.38
C VAL A 129 -9.50 2.37 7.02
N ASP A 130 -10.59 2.04 7.71
CA ASP A 130 -11.90 2.65 7.49
C ASP A 130 -11.86 4.17 7.72
N LYS A 131 -11.10 4.63 8.73
CA LYS A 131 -10.90 6.06 8.99
C LYS A 131 -10.09 6.73 7.88
N ILE A 132 -9.05 6.07 7.35
CA ILE A 132 -8.33 6.59 6.18
C ILE A 132 -9.28 6.73 5.00
N ASP A 133 -10.04 5.70 4.67
CA ASP A 133 -10.97 5.73 3.53
C ASP A 133 -11.96 6.89 3.63
N LEU A 134 -12.44 7.19 4.84
CA LEU A 134 -13.34 8.32 5.13
C LEU A 134 -12.67 9.69 5.04
N CYS A 135 -11.40 9.79 5.43
CA CYS A 135 -10.62 11.04 5.46
C CYS A 135 -9.86 11.31 4.17
N SER A 136 -9.73 10.32 3.28
CA SER A 136 -9.00 10.43 2.03
C SER A 136 -9.69 11.35 1.02
N PHE A 137 -8.88 12.12 0.29
CA PHE A 137 -9.34 13.07 -0.71
C PHE A 137 -8.31 13.20 -1.84
N SER A 138 -8.72 13.76 -2.99
CA SER A 138 -7.78 14.12 -4.06
C SER A 138 -7.16 15.48 -3.78
N PRO A 139 -5.84 15.58 -3.53
CA PRO A 139 -5.16 16.83 -3.24
C PRO A 139 -5.17 17.77 -4.44
N ASN A 140 -5.32 19.06 -4.18
CA ASN A 140 -5.30 20.11 -5.21
C ASN A 140 -4.56 21.34 -4.65
N VAL A 141 -3.59 21.85 -5.40
CA VAL A 141 -2.72 22.97 -4.97
C VAL A 141 -3.51 24.27 -4.75
N ASP A 142 -4.50 24.55 -5.62
CA ASP A 142 -5.30 25.76 -5.55
C ASP A 142 -6.25 25.71 -4.35
N GLU A 143 -6.90 24.57 -4.15
CA GLU A 143 -7.84 24.37 -3.03
C GLU A 143 -7.14 24.41 -1.67
N LEU A 144 -5.93 23.87 -1.59
CA LEU A 144 -5.14 23.82 -0.36
C LEU A 144 -4.23 25.04 -0.17
N SER A 145 -4.19 25.97 -1.13
CA SER A 145 -3.38 27.19 -1.09
C SER A 145 -1.89 26.93 -0.80
N CYS A 146 -1.31 25.92 -1.45
CA CYS A 146 0.07 25.44 -1.21
C CYS A 146 0.77 25.10 -2.53
N SER A 147 2.05 24.69 -2.47
CA SER A 147 2.80 24.24 -3.66
C SER A 147 2.75 22.72 -3.82
N GLU A 148 3.10 22.21 -5.01
CA GLU A 148 3.22 20.75 -5.24
C GLU A 148 4.25 20.09 -4.32
N ALA A 149 5.32 20.81 -3.94
CA ALA A 149 6.32 20.30 -3.02
C ALA A 149 5.71 20.02 -1.62
N ASP A 150 4.76 20.85 -1.19
CA ASP A 150 4.07 20.70 0.11
C ASP A 150 3.09 19.51 0.11
N LEU A 151 2.65 19.07 -1.08
CA LEU A 151 1.75 17.92 -1.26
C LEU A 151 2.49 16.60 -1.51
N THR A 152 3.82 16.61 -1.47
CA THR A 152 4.61 15.41 -1.75
C THR A 152 4.52 14.41 -0.59
N CYS A 153 4.03 13.21 -0.87
CA CYS A 153 3.95 12.17 0.15
C CYS A 153 5.35 11.73 0.61
N PRO A 154 5.66 11.67 1.92
CA PRO A 154 7.00 11.29 2.40
C PRO A 154 7.34 9.83 2.14
N VAL A 155 6.32 8.96 1.99
CA VAL A 155 6.50 7.54 1.67
C VAL A 155 6.63 7.32 0.18
N MET A 156 5.88 8.03 -0.65
CA MET A 156 5.86 7.80 -2.10
C MET A 156 6.76 8.74 -2.88
N LEU A 157 7.18 9.87 -2.29
CA LEU A 157 7.99 10.93 -2.91
C LEU A 157 7.38 11.49 -4.20
N VAL A 158 6.06 11.54 -4.26
CA VAL A 158 5.26 12.13 -5.33
C VAL A 158 3.97 12.70 -4.73
N VAL A 159 3.31 13.62 -5.43
CA VAL A 159 1.95 14.06 -5.07
C VAL A 159 0.97 12.89 -5.30
N PRO A 160 0.20 12.48 -4.28
CA PRO A 160 -0.70 11.34 -4.41
C PRO A 160 -1.98 11.71 -5.17
N GLU A 161 -2.54 10.77 -5.94
CA GLU A 161 -3.85 10.92 -6.59
C GLU A 161 -5.00 10.97 -5.56
N LYS A 162 -4.85 10.17 -4.50
CA LYS A 162 -5.72 10.13 -3.32
C LYS A 162 -4.83 10.09 -2.08
N GLY A 163 -4.97 11.10 -1.24
CA GLY A 163 -4.16 11.28 -0.05
C GLY A 163 -4.99 11.51 1.20
N VAL A 164 -4.34 11.36 2.35
CA VAL A 164 -4.91 11.53 3.68
C VAL A 164 -3.97 12.37 4.54
N PHE A 165 -4.51 13.28 5.34
CA PHE A 165 -3.69 14.02 6.29
C PHE A 165 -3.43 13.18 7.54
N VAL A 166 -2.18 13.17 7.96
CA VAL A 166 -1.71 12.45 9.15
C VAL A 166 -0.90 13.42 10.03
N LYS A 167 -1.25 13.55 11.31
CA LYS A 167 -0.44 14.29 12.29
C LYS A 167 0.96 13.71 12.35
N THR A 168 1.98 14.54 12.50
CA THR A 168 3.35 14.02 12.63
C THR A 168 3.55 13.21 13.91
N SER A 169 2.77 13.50 14.97
CA SER A 169 2.67 12.75 16.22
C SER A 169 1.30 13.01 16.87
N PRO A 170 0.85 12.21 17.85
CA PRO A 170 -0.44 12.40 18.53
C PRO A 170 -0.65 13.81 19.10
N GLU A 171 0.40 14.45 19.61
CA GLU A 171 0.35 15.79 20.24
C GLU A 171 0.71 16.93 19.28
N SER A 172 1.05 16.63 18.02
CA SER A 172 1.52 17.64 17.06
C SER A 172 0.37 18.27 16.30
N ASP A 173 0.28 19.59 16.30
CA ASP A 173 -0.66 20.30 15.42
C ASP A 173 -0.23 20.29 13.95
N ILE A 174 0.98 19.84 13.63
CA ILE A 174 1.44 19.67 12.26
C ILE A 174 0.92 18.36 11.66
N CYS A 175 0.33 18.46 10.48
CA CYS A 175 -0.14 17.35 9.66
C CYS A 175 0.66 17.27 8.35
N GLN A 176 0.73 16.08 7.77
CA GLN A 176 1.43 15.78 6.52
C GLN A 176 0.54 14.96 5.61
N LEU A 177 0.68 15.16 4.30
CA LEU A 177 -0.10 14.43 3.31
C LEU A 177 0.57 13.07 3.01
N PHE A 178 -0.16 11.99 3.22
CA PHE A 178 0.25 10.64 2.84
C PHE A 178 -0.57 10.16 1.65
N ASP A 179 0.05 9.36 0.78
CA ASP A 179 -0.68 8.54 -0.19
C ASP A 179 -1.53 7.52 0.57
N GLU A 180 -2.82 7.41 0.21
CA GLU A 180 -3.78 6.54 0.89
C GLU A 180 -3.29 5.10 1.00
N ILE A 181 -2.86 4.53 -0.14
CA ILE A 181 -2.45 3.12 -0.21
C ILE A 181 -1.15 2.91 0.56
N ALA A 182 -0.22 3.86 0.48
CA ALA A 182 1.00 3.80 1.28
C ALA A 182 0.72 3.89 2.78
N CYS A 183 -0.22 4.74 3.21
CA CYS A 183 -0.61 4.86 4.62
C CYS A 183 -1.27 3.57 5.14
N ILE A 184 -2.21 3.01 4.36
CA ILE A 184 -2.84 1.71 4.67
C ILE A 184 -1.78 0.61 4.77
N GLN A 185 -0.80 0.58 3.86
CA GLN A 185 0.26 -0.42 3.92
C GLN A 185 1.13 -0.28 5.17
N LEU A 186 1.42 0.95 5.64
CA LEU A 186 2.11 1.15 6.92
C LEU A 186 1.32 0.56 8.09
N ILE A 187 0.00 0.75 8.14
CA ILE A 187 -0.86 0.19 9.20
C ILE A 187 -0.90 -1.34 9.14
N ILE A 188 -1.07 -1.91 7.94
CA ILE A 188 -1.10 -3.37 7.74
C ILE A 188 0.22 -3.99 8.21
N ASP A 189 1.34 -3.38 7.84
CA ASP A 189 2.68 -3.82 8.21
C ASP A 189 2.99 -3.60 9.71
N GLY A 190 2.19 -2.80 10.42
CA GLY A 190 2.49 -2.40 11.79
C GLY A 190 3.72 -1.47 11.88
N ALA A 191 4.01 -0.75 10.80
CA ALA A 191 5.10 0.21 10.73
C ALA A 191 4.75 1.50 11.50
N VAL A 192 5.78 2.22 11.90
CA VAL A 192 5.66 3.51 12.60
C VAL A 192 5.61 4.68 11.61
N HIS A 193 5.14 5.83 12.09
CA HIS A 193 5.17 7.07 11.34
C HIS A 193 6.61 7.40 10.88
N PRO A 194 6.86 7.77 9.59
CA PRO A 194 8.20 7.96 9.04
C PRO A 194 9.07 8.98 9.80
N ILE A 195 8.44 10.04 10.31
CA ILE A 195 9.13 11.12 11.04
C ILE A 195 9.21 10.84 12.54
N SER A 196 8.08 10.85 13.26
CA SER A 196 8.08 10.69 14.73
C SER A 196 8.44 9.31 15.25
N ARG A 197 8.41 8.27 14.39
CA ARG A 197 8.62 6.87 14.77
C ARG A 197 7.62 6.34 15.81
N VAL A 198 6.46 6.98 15.94
CA VAL A 198 5.34 6.53 16.78
C VAL A 198 4.37 5.67 15.94
N PRO A 199 3.74 4.62 16.50
CA PRO A 199 2.69 3.87 15.81
C PRO A 199 1.56 4.80 15.33
N LEU A 200 1.03 4.54 14.14
CA LEU A 200 -0.11 5.28 13.62
C LEU A 200 -1.36 4.96 14.46
N SER A 201 -2.05 6.00 14.90
CA SER A 201 -3.28 5.92 15.68
C SER A 201 -4.41 6.71 15.04
N ALA A 202 -5.64 6.47 15.49
CA ALA A 202 -6.81 7.04 14.84
C ALA A 202 -6.82 8.57 14.97
N ASP A 203 -6.43 9.12 16.12
CA ASP A 203 -6.31 10.56 16.38
C ASP A 203 -5.26 11.25 15.49
N MET A 204 -4.31 10.51 14.93
CA MET A 204 -3.38 11.05 13.94
C MET A 204 -4.00 11.20 12.56
N ILE A 205 -5.09 10.50 12.22
CA ILE A 205 -5.75 10.62 10.91
C ILE A 205 -6.75 11.77 10.93
N ILE A 206 -6.52 12.76 10.06
CA ILE A 206 -7.21 14.05 10.08
C ILE A 206 -8.05 14.23 8.83
N ASN A 207 -9.25 14.79 8.98
CA ASN A 207 -10.08 15.15 7.84
C ASN A 207 -9.45 16.30 7.06
N LYS A 208 -9.62 16.31 5.73
CA LYS A 208 -9.19 17.42 4.86
C LYS A 208 -9.53 18.80 5.43
N ASN A 209 -10.73 18.95 6.00
CA ASN A 209 -11.25 20.22 6.46
C ASN A 209 -10.76 20.63 7.86
N GLU A 210 -9.82 19.90 8.47
CA GLU A 210 -9.31 20.18 9.82
C GLU A 210 -7.82 20.58 9.81
N CYS A 211 -7.17 20.52 8.63
CA CYS A 211 -5.73 20.68 8.47
C CYS A 211 -5.46 21.63 7.30
N TYR A 212 -4.88 22.79 7.58
CA TYR A 212 -4.76 23.90 6.62
C TYR A 212 -3.32 24.34 6.44
N PHE A 213 -2.99 24.81 5.24
CA PHE A 213 -1.65 25.31 4.96
C PHE A 213 -1.41 26.67 5.61
N ASP A 214 -0.46 26.73 6.54
CA ASP A 214 0.03 27.99 7.11
C ASP A 214 1.24 28.45 6.31
N THR A 215 1.04 29.48 5.50
CA THR A 215 2.08 30.09 4.65
C THR A 215 3.22 30.73 5.45
N THR A 216 2.98 31.09 6.71
CA THR A 216 4.01 31.65 7.60
C THR A 216 4.93 30.55 8.11
N LYS A 217 4.36 29.38 8.42
CA LYS A 217 5.11 28.21 8.91
C LYS A 217 5.60 27.28 7.80
N GLY A 218 5.07 27.42 6.59
CA GLY A 218 5.34 26.51 5.47
C GLY A 218 4.94 25.07 5.75
N ASN A 219 3.86 24.87 6.51
CA ASN A 219 3.39 23.55 6.94
C ASN A 219 1.87 23.50 7.03
N PHE A 220 1.30 22.31 6.87
CA PHE A 220 -0.10 22.10 7.22
C PHE A 220 -0.27 21.98 8.74
N ILE A 221 -1.22 22.73 9.28
CA ILE A 221 -1.49 22.80 10.71
C ILE A 221 -2.99 22.63 11.04
N ILE A 222 -3.23 22.10 12.23
CA ILE A 222 -4.54 22.07 12.89
C ILE A 222 -4.63 23.37 13.73
N PRO A 223 -5.66 24.21 13.53
CA PRO A 223 -5.82 25.48 14.26
C PRO A 223 -6.11 25.33 15.76
#